data_AF-A0A2S5X4X2-F1
#
_entry.id   AF-A0A2S5X4X2-F1
#
_cell.length_a   1.000
_cell.length_b   1.000
_cell.length_c   1.000
_cell.angle_alpha   90.00
_cell.angle_beta   90.00
_cell.angle_gamma   90.00
#
_symmetry.space_group_name_H-M   'P 1'
#
loop_
_entity.id
_entity.type
_entity.pdbx_description
1 polymer ?
#
loop_
_entity_poly.entity_id
_entity_poly.type
_entity_poly.pdbx_seq_one_letter_code
_entity_poly.pdbx_strand_id
1 'polypeptide(L)'
;MYAQGVNKDEATRFGQVVAAQVRAEIAANGQSVAGLARELDMNRETLDRWVKGTRSMTVATLRQIASVLGVEAHEILRRAEERFAAEV
;
A
#
# COMPACT_ATOMS: atom_id res chain seq x y z
N MET A 1 -1.51 -2.03 33.71
CA MET A 1 -2.66 -1.71 32.83
C MET A 1 -2.08 -1.45 31.45
N TYR A 2 -2.19 -2.42 30.53
CA TYR A 2 -1.37 -2.47 29.31
C TYR A 2 -1.88 -1.50 28.23
N ALA A 3 -0.95 -0.72 27.68
CA ALA A 3 -1.14 0.26 26.61
C ALA A 3 -1.47 -0.38 25.24
N GLN A 4 -2.53 -1.17 25.15
CA GLN A 4 -2.94 -1.82 23.88
C GLN A 4 -3.77 -0.93 22.94
N GLY A 5 -4.13 0.29 23.34
CA GLY A 5 -4.95 1.18 22.51
C GLY A 5 -4.20 1.89 21.38
N VAL A 6 -2.92 2.23 21.57
CA VAL A 6 -2.18 3.09 20.63
C VAL A 6 -1.71 2.34 19.38
N ASN A 7 -1.41 1.04 19.50
CA ASN A 7 -0.69 0.29 18.46
C ASN A 7 -1.57 -0.08 17.25
N LYS A 8 -2.88 -0.28 17.45
CA LYS A 8 -3.77 -0.77 16.39
C LYS A 8 -4.24 0.36 15.47
N ASP A 9 -4.50 1.53 16.03
CA ASP A 9 -4.92 2.70 15.27
C ASP A 9 -3.75 3.26 14.45
N GLU A 10 -2.54 3.25 15.01
CA GLU A 10 -1.33 3.65 14.32
C GLU A 10 -0.97 2.71 13.16
N ALA A 11 -1.03 1.39 13.38
CA ALA A 11 -0.85 0.40 12.32
C ALA A 11 -1.92 0.53 11.20
N THR A 12 -3.16 0.88 11.56
CA THR A 12 -4.23 1.13 10.60
C THR A 12 -3.95 2.38 9.76
N ARG A 13 -3.53 3.48 10.40
CA ARG A 13 -3.18 4.74 9.72
C ARG A 13 -1.95 4.55 8.82
N PHE A 14 -0.92 3.85 9.29
CA PHE A 14 0.24 3.50 8.48
C PHE A 14 -0.15 2.65 7.26
N GLY A 15 -1.02 1.65 7.44
CA GLY A 15 -1.55 0.85 6.32
C GLY A 15 -2.28 1.70 5.27
N GLN A 16 -3.01 2.74 5.69
CA GLN A 16 -3.65 3.69 4.77
C GLN A 16 -2.63 4.56 4.03
N VAL A 17 -1.56 5.02 4.68
CA VAL A 17 -0.49 5.78 4.04
C VAL A 17 0.26 4.92 3.02
N VAL A 18 0.58 3.67 3.36
CA VAL A 18 1.19 2.71 2.42
C VAL A 18 0.27 2.47 1.22
N ALA A 19 -1.03 2.29 1.45
CA ALA A 19 -2.01 2.12 0.38
C ALA A 19 -2.11 3.34 -0.54
N ALA A 20 -2.06 4.55 0.03
CA ALA A 20 -2.01 5.79 -0.72
C ALA A 20 -0.71 5.93 -1.52
N GLN A 21 0.43 5.52 -0.96
CA GLN A 21 1.71 5.52 -1.66
C GLN A 21 1.68 4.57 -2.86
N VAL A 22 1.16 3.34 -2.69
CA VAL A 22 1.01 2.39 -3.80
C VAL A 22 0.17 2.98 -4.93
N ARG A 23 -0.92 3.73 -4.64
CA ARG A 23 -1.66 4.44 -5.70
C ARG A 23 -0.81 5.46 -6.44
N ALA A 24 -0.01 6.21 -5.69
CA ALA A 24 0.84 7.24 -6.27
C ALA A 24 1.86 6.60 -7.22
N GLU A 25 2.44 5.45 -6.86
CA GLU A 25 3.37 4.71 -7.74
C GLU A 25 2.67 4.14 -8.98
N ILE A 26 1.44 3.62 -8.84
CA ILE A 26 0.63 3.14 -9.97
C ILE A 26 0.39 4.29 -10.96
N ALA A 27 -0.03 5.45 -10.45
CA ALA A 27 -0.30 6.62 -11.27
C ALA A 27 0.97 7.20 -11.91
N ALA A 28 2.09 7.21 -11.18
CA ALA A 28 3.39 7.68 -11.67
C ALA A 28 3.92 6.81 -12.82
N ASN A 29 3.63 5.51 -12.80
CA ASN A 29 3.96 4.58 -13.89
C ASN A 29 2.98 4.65 -15.08
N GLY A 30 1.99 5.55 -15.07
CA GLY A 30 0.97 5.64 -16.10
C GLY A 30 0.03 4.44 -16.15
N GLN A 31 0.06 3.57 -15.13
CA GLN A 31 -0.84 2.44 -15.00
C GLN A 31 -2.11 2.83 -14.25
N SER A 32 -3.12 1.97 -14.35
CA SER A 32 -4.34 2.09 -13.54
C SER A 32 -4.46 0.89 -12.61
N VAL A 33 -5.15 1.08 -11.48
CA VAL A 33 -5.49 0.00 -10.54
C VAL A 33 -6.16 -1.18 -11.27
N ALA A 34 -7.00 -0.90 -12.27
CA ALA A 34 -7.64 -1.93 -13.08
C ALA A 34 -6.66 -2.64 -14.04
N GLY A 35 -5.66 -1.94 -14.58
CA GLY A 35 -4.59 -2.53 -15.39
C GLY A 35 -3.72 -3.46 -14.56
N LEU A 36 -3.26 -2.97 -13.40
CA LEU A 36 -2.46 -3.76 -12.46
C LEU A 36 -3.20 -5.00 -11.96
N ALA A 37 -4.51 -4.89 -11.69
CA ALA A 37 -5.32 -6.04 -11.30
C ALA A 37 -5.36 -7.13 -12.38
N ARG A 38 -5.44 -6.75 -13.67
CA ARG A 38 -5.39 -7.69 -14.78
C ARG A 38 -4.01 -8.35 -14.92
N GLU A 39 -2.95 -7.57 -14.73
CA GLU A 39 -1.58 -8.03 -14.86
C GLU A 39 -1.17 -9.01 -13.74
N LEU A 40 -1.74 -8.83 -12.56
CA LEU A 40 -1.57 -9.72 -11.41
C LEU A 40 -2.55 -10.91 -11.38
N ASP A 41 -3.42 -11.05 -12.39
CA ASP A 41 -4.55 -11.99 -12.41
C ASP A 41 -5.38 -11.95 -11.11
N MET A 42 -5.60 -10.74 -10.59
CA MET A 42 -6.30 -10.50 -9.34
C MET A 42 -7.66 -9.86 -9.55
N ASN A 43 -8.61 -10.21 -8.68
CA ASN A 43 -9.88 -9.51 -8.63
C ASN A 43 -9.67 -8.02 -8.31
N ARG A 44 -10.13 -7.14 -9.19
CA ARG A 44 -10.10 -5.67 -9.03
C ARG A 44 -10.62 -5.22 -7.67
N GLU A 45 -11.66 -5.88 -7.15
CA GLU A 45 -12.23 -5.56 -5.84
C GLU A 45 -11.26 -5.85 -4.68
N THR A 46 -10.41 -6.87 -4.83
CA THR A 46 -9.38 -7.20 -3.85
C THR A 46 -8.29 -6.14 -3.85
N LEU A 47 -7.82 -5.75 -5.04
CA LEU A 47 -6.83 -4.69 -5.19
C LEU A 47 -7.37 -3.36 -4.67
N ASP A 48 -8.61 -3.02 -5.00
CA ASP A 48 -9.28 -1.78 -4.57
C ASP A 48 -9.42 -1.70 -3.05
N ARG A 49 -9.73 -2.81 -2.36
CA ARG A 49 -9.77 -2.87 -0.89
C ARG A 49 -8.40 -2.62 -0.25
N TRP A 50 -7.32 -3.16 -0.82
CA TRP A 50 -5.97 -2.90 -0.33
C TRP A 50 -5.55 -1.47 -0.57
N VAL A 51 -5.79 -0.99 -1.79
CA VAL A 51 -5.47 0.34 -2.23
C VAL A 51 -6.28 1.39 -1.45
N LYS A 52 -7.47 1.07 -0.94
CA LYS A 52 -8.29 1.89 0.00
C LYS A 52 -7.87 1.79 1.46
N GLY A 53 -6.91 0.94 1.81
CA GLY A 53 -6.51 0.73 3.20
C GLY A 53 -7.63 0.12 4.05
N THR A 54 -8.69 -0.43 3.44
CA THR A 54 -9.77 -1.13 4.16
C THR A 54 -9.39 -2.56 4.51
N ARG A 55 -8.32 -3.08 3.89
CA ARG A 55 -7.71 -4.36 4.22
C ARG A 55 -6.19 -4.21 4.27
N SER A 56 -5.58 -4.74 5.32
CA SER A 56 -4.12 -4.81 5.44
C SER A 56 -3.52 -5.61 4.29
N MET A 57 -2.55 -4.99 3.61
CA MET A 57 -1.80 -5.61 2.52
C MET A 57 -0.65 -6.44 3.11
N THR A 58 -0.39 -7.61 2.53
CA THR A 58 0.76 -8.42 2.92
C THR A 58 2.03 -7.95 2.22
N VAL A 59 3.20 -8.20 2.82
CA VAL A 59 4.51 -7.90 2.19
C VAL A 59 4.67 -8.64 0.86
N ALA A 60 4.17 -9.87 0.76
CA ALA A 60 4.20 -10.64 -0.49
C ALA A 60 3.42 -9.95 -1.62
N THR A 61 2.22 -9.45 -1.31
CA THR A 61 1.40 -8.67 -2.25
C THR A 61 2.10 -7.37 -2.66
N LEU A 62 2.64 -6.63 -1.69
CA LEU A 62 3.37 -5.40 -1.98
C LEU A 62 4.54 -5.66 -2.92
N ARG A 63 5.29 -6.76 -2.70
CA ARG A 63 6.40 -7.17 -3.57
C ARG A 63 5.94 -7.49 -4.98
N GLN A 64 4.81 -8.18 -5.15
CA GLN A 64 4.26 -8.46 -6.48
C GLN A 64 3.89 -7.17 -7.21
N ILE A 65 3.22 -6.24 -6.54
CA ILE A 65 2.87 -4.93 -7.11
C ILE A 65 4.13 -4.15 -7.50
N ALA A 66 5.12 -4.09 -6.60
CA ALA A 66 6.38 -3.40 -6.85
C ALA A 66 7.12 -4.00 -8.06
N SER A 67 7.14 -5.33 -8.18
CA SER A 67 7.73 -6.03 -9.33
C SER A 67 7.06 -5.69 -10.66
N VAL A 68 5.74 -5.49 -10.69
CA VAL A 68 5.02 -5.09 -11.92
C VAL A 68 5.28 -3.62 -12.25
N LEU A 69 5.33 -2.77 -11.23
CA LEU A 69 5.61 -1.34 -11.37
C LEU A 69 7.09 -1.03 -11.64
N GLY A 70 7.98 -2.03 -11.65
CA GLY A 70 9.42 -1.83 -11.88
C GLY A 70 10.11 -1.04 -10.77
N VAL A 71 9.53 -1.00 -9.57
CA VAL A 71 10.09 -0.33 -8.39
C VAL A 71 10.40 -1.34 -7.30
N GLU A 72 11.33 -0.99 -6.42
CA GLU A 72 11.66 -1.84 -5.29
C GLU A 72 10.63 -1.67 -4.16
N ALA A 73 10.16 -2.78 -3.58
CA ALA A 73 9.13 -2.74 -2.53
C ALA A 73 9.56 -1.94 -1.29
N HIS A 74 10.85 -1.95 -0.97
CA HIS A 74 11.41 -1.19 0.15
C HIS A 74 11.40 0.33 -0.12
N GLU A 75 11.48 0.76 -1.39
CA GLU A 75 11.34 2.19 -1.73
C GLU A 75 9.92 2.68 -1.51
N ILE A 76 8.91 1.87 -1.86
CA ILE A 76 7.50 2.20 -1.60
C ILE A 76 7.28 2.37 -0.09
N LEU A 77 7.81 1.44 0.72
CA LEU A 77 7.73 1.50 2.18
C LEU A 77 8.44 2.72 2.73
N ARG A 78 9.69 2.99 2.31
CA ARG A 78 10.44 4.17 2.74
C ARG A 78 9.69 5.47 2.46
N ARG A 79 9.13 5.63 1.25
CA ARG A 79 8.34 6.82 0.89
C ARG A 79 7.05 6.93 1.71
N ALA A 80 6.42 5.81 2.03
CA ALA A 80 5.24 5.77 2.90
C ALA A 80 5.59 6.12 4.36
N GLU A 81 6.72 5.62 4.88
CA GLU A 81 7.24 5.97 6.20
C GLU A 81 7.58 7.46 6.31
N GLU A 82 8.26 8.02 5.31
CA GLU A 82 8.57 9.46 5.24
C GLU A 82 7.30 10.31 5.24
N ARG A 83 6.27 9.90 4.49
CA ARG A 83 4.97 10.57 4.48
C ARG A 83 4.26 10.44 5.83
N PHE A 84 4.27 9.26 6.43
CA PHE A 84 3.66 9.03 7.74
C PHE A 84 4.34 9.87 8.82
N ALA A 85 5.67 9.91 8.84
CA ALA A 85 6.45 10.73 9.77
C ALA A 85 6.25 12.24 9.57
N ALA A 86 5.91 12.69 8.36
CA ALA A 86 5.59 14.09 8.08
C ALA A 86 4.14 14.49 8.48
N GLU A 87 3.25 13.52 8.70
CA GLU A 87 1.84 13.71 9.09
C GLU A 87 1.58 13.50 10.59
N VAL A 88 2.60 13.11 11.36
CA VAL A 88 2.58 12.88 12.81
C VAL A 88 3.23 14.07 13.51
#